data_AF-A0A820EJM8-F1
#
_entry.id   AF-A0A820EJM8-F1
#
_cell.length_a   1.000
_cell.length_b   1.000
_cell.length_c   1.000
_cell.angle_alpha   90.00
_cell.angle_beta   90.00
_cell.angle_gamma   90.00
#
_symmetry.space_group_name_H-M   'P 1'
#
loop_
_entity.id
_entity.type
_entity.pdbx_description
1 polymer ?
#
loop_
_entity_poly.entity_id
_entity_poly.type
_entity_poly.pdbx_seq_one_letter_code
_entity_poly.pdbx_strand_id
1 'polypeptide(L)'
;IFSMDEVNFVQQLVFAIERAYRTPDYGIWARGSKYNTNTCELHASSIGMAKAALEAMNGFNLYGDNGASWSVVYVDVDAHNRNRTTFDTLLPRELASKNTDAALLLTVSWSTFAIHDSTLVQNTIRKCIRKLRDTYGFKRFLRDGQYTDLESKEHRFYEATEMKKFDKNECEWPIFFAVMVIDGIFKNNQAQVDEYLTVLNPLLRRTTE
;
A
#
# COMPACT_ATOMS: atom_id res chain seq x y z
N ILE A 1 9.06 8.69 -23.56
CA ILE A 1 10.46 8.23 -23.62
C ILE A 1 10.94 8.45 -25.05
N PHE A 2 11.81 9.41 -25.28
CA PHE A 2 12.25 9.94 -26.56
C PHE A 2 13.78 9.94 -26.70
N SER A 3 14.53 9.79 -25.60
CA SER A 3 16.00 9.74 -25.60
C SER A 3 16.55 8.61 -24.75
N MET A 4 17.80 8.22 -25.06
CA MET A 4 18.51 7.20 -24.27
C MET A 4 18.78 7.67 -22.84
N ASP A 5 18.88 8.99 -22.62
CA ASP A 5 19.01 9.56 -21.28
C ASP A 5 17.78 9.28 -20.42
N GLU A 6 16.57 9.32 -20.99
CA GLU A 6 15.34 8.97 -20.29
C GLU A 6 15.27 7.47 -19.98
N VAL A 7 15.77 6.60 -20.88
CA VAL A 7 15.92 5.16 -20.60
C VAL A 7 16.85 4.93 -19.42
N ASN A 8 18.04 5.53 -19.46
CA ASN A 8 19.01 5.44 -18.38
C ASN A 8 18.44 5.98 -17.07
N PHE A 9 17.68 7.08 -17.10
CA PHE A 9 17.01 7.62 -15.93
C PHE A 9 16.03 6.61 -15.31
N VAL A 10 15.17 5.96 -16.12
CA VAL A 10 14.25 4.93 -15.63
C VAL A 10 15.00 3.72 -15.07
N GLN A 11 16.06 3.27 -15.73
CA GLN A 11 16.91 2.19 -15.22
C GLN A 11 17.54 2.55 -13.86
N GLN A 12 17.96 3.81 -13.67
CA GLN A 12 18.47 4.31 -12.39
C GLN A 12 17.39 4.33 -11.30
N LEU A 13 16.13 4.64 -11.65
CA LEU A 13 15.01 4.54 -10.70
C LEU A 13 14.78 3.10 -10.24
N VAL A 14 14.90 2.12 -11.14
CA VAL A 14 14.82 0.70 -10.80
C VAL A 14 15.88 0.33 -9.76
N PHE A 15 17.14 0.71 -9.99
CA PHE A 15 18.22 0.46 -9.03
C PHE A 15 17.99 1.13 -7.66
N ALA A 16 17.30 2.26 -7.64
CA ALA A 16 16.94 2.92 -6.38
C ALA A 16 15.91 2.11 -5.58
N ILE A 17 14.86 1.59 -6.24
CA ILE A 17 13.78 0.86 -5.57
C ILE A 17 14.13 -0.60 -5.25
N GLU A 18 15.13 -1.19 -5.91
CA GLU A 18 15.67 -2.54 -5.61
C GLU A 18 16.07 -2.71 -4.14
N ARG A 19 16.42 -1.63 -3.45
CA ARG A 19 16.86 -1.65 -2.05
C ARG A 19 15.72 -1.55 -1.03
N ALA A 20 14.46 -1.46 -1.46
CA ALA A 20 13.30 -1.21 -0.59
C ALA A 20 13.21 -2.17 0.61
N TYR A 21 13.54 -3.45 0.44
CA TYR A 21 13.57 -4.47 1.51
C TYR A 21 14.39 -4.11 2.76
N ARG A 22 15.29 -3.14 2.65
CA ARG A 22 16.17 -2.67 3.74
C ARG A 22 16.19 -1.16 3.91
N THR A 23 15.29 -0.43 3.26
CA THR A 23 15.21 1.03 3.35
C THR A 23 14.00 1.41 4.19
N PRO A 24 14.18 1.80 5.46
CA PRO A 24 13.08 2.35 6.25
C PRO A 24 12.54 3.63 5.61
N ASP A 25 11.22 3.80 5.62
CA ASP A 25 10.55 4.97 5.07
C ASP A 25 9.43 5.47 6.00
N TYR A 26 8.65 6.45 5.53
CA TYR A 26 7.52 7.02 6.25
C TYR A 26 6.16 6.37 5.91
N GLY A 27 6.16 5.36 5.04
CA GLY A 27 4.97 4.72 4.47
C GLY A 27 4.08 5.65 3.66
N ILE A 28 3.01 5.09 3.08
CA ILE A 28 2.02 5.84 2.28
C ILE A 28 1.33 6.97 3.07
N TRP A 29 1.29 6.87 4.41
CA TRP A 29 0.66 7.87 5.28
C TRP A 29 1.62 8.96 5.76
N ALA A 30 2.90 8.92 5.37
CA ALA A 30 3.94 9.86 5.79
C ALA A 30 4.11 9.99 7.32
N ARG A 31 3.90 8.89 8.06
CA ARG A 31 4.00 8.80 9.53
C ARG A 31 5.26 8.08 10.02
N GLY A 32 5.81 7.17 9.21
CA GLY A 32 6.85 6.23 9.62
C GLY A 32 6.31 5.26 10.65
N SER A 33 6.77 5.38 11.88
CA SER A 33 6.27 4.55 12.97
C SER A 33 4.79 4.82 13.30
N LYS A 34 4.14 3.84 13.93
CA LYS A 34 2.79 4.00 14.48
C LYS A 34 2.70 5.18 15.45
N TYR A 35 3.80 5.48 16.14
CA TYR A 35 3.88 6.56 17.12
C TYR A 35 4.03 7.94 16.47
N ASN A 36 4.33 8.02 15.17
CA ASN A 36 4.53 9.28 14.45
C ASN A 36 5.51 10.21 15.20
N THR A 37 6.70 9.70 15.51
CA THR A 37 7.78 10.37 16.26
C THR A 37 9.00 10.69 15.39
N ASN A 38 8.79 10.93 14.09
CA ASN A 38 9.85 11.13 13.09
C ASN A 38 10.82 9.95 12.96
N THR A 39 10.33 8.73 13.17
CA THR A 39 11.14 7.50 13.09
C THR A 39 10.63 6.66 11.94
N CYS A 40 11.51 6.32 10.99
CA CYS A 40 11.19 5.43 9.89
C CYS A 40 11.24 3.97 10.31
N GLU A 41 10.40 3.14 9.71
CA GLU A 41 10.41 1.69 9.88
C GLU A 41 10.32 1.01 8.50
N LEU A 42 10.52 -0.31 8.44
CA LEU A 42 10.30 -1.06 7.20
C LEU A 42 8.80 -1.34 7.02
N HIS A 43 8.21 -0.70 6.01
CA HIS A 43 6.80 -0.84 5.65
C HIS A 43 6.59 -1.98 4.66
N ALA A 44 5.77 -2.97 5.02
CA ALA A 44 5.39 -4.05 4.12
C ALA A 44 4.68 -3.51 2.88
N SER A 45 3.79 -2.53 3.03
CA SER A 45 3.11 -1.88 1.90
C SER A 45 4.09 -1.27 0.88
N SER A 46 5.10 -0.53 1.34
CA SER A 46 6.15 0.04 0.47
C SER A 46 6.98 -1.04 -0.24
N ILE A 47 7.41 -2.08 0.50
CA ILE A 47 8.21 -3.17 -0.08
C ILE A 47 7.39 -3.94 -1.12
N GLY A 48 6.11 -4.19 -0.86
CA GLY A 48 5.23 -4.87 -1.81
C GLY A 48 4.97 -4.05 -3.08
N MET A 49 4.79 -2.72 -2.96
CA MET A 49 4.71 -1.83 -4.13
C MET A 49 6.00 -1.84 -4.94
N ALA A 50 7.16 -1.76 -4.26
CA ALA A 50 8.46 -1.85 -4.92
C ALA A 50 8.64 -3.20 -5.63
N LYS A 51 8.31 -4.32 -4.96
CA LYS A 51 8.36 -5.67 -5.55
C LYS A 51 7.53 -5.74 -6.83
N ALA A 52 6.28 -5.30 -6.82
CA ALA A 52 5.43 -5.37 -8.00
C ALA A 52 5.92 -4.45 -9.13
N ALA A 53 6.45 -3.27 -8.79
CA ALA A 53 7.10 -2.41 -9.78
C ALA A 53 8.32 -3.08 -10.41
N LEU A 54 9.16 -3.75 -9.61
CA LEU A 54 10.29 -4.55 -10.11
C LEU A 54 9.81 -5.66 -11.05
N GLU A 55 8.74 -6.38 -10.70
CA GLU A 55 8.16 -7.42 -11.58
C GLU A 55 7.62 -6.84 -12.90
N ALA A 56 6.98 -5.68 -12.86
CA ALA A 56 6.43 -5.02 -14.04
C ALA A 56 7.50 -4.43 -14.96
N MET A 57 8.59 -3.90 -14.39
CA MET A 57 9.65 -3.24 -15.14
C MET A 57 10.67 -4.21 -15.75
N ASN A 58 10.82 -5.41 -15.18
CA ASN A 58 11.80 -6.37 -15.66
C ASN A 58 11.48 -6.85 -17.08
N GLY A 59 12.36 -6.55 -18.04
CA GLY A 59 12.16 -6.86 -19.45
C GLY A 59 11.27 -5.86 -20.19
N PHE A 60 10.86 -4.76 -19.56
CA PHE A 60 10.04 -3.74 -20.21
C PHE A 60 10.87 -2.91 -21.19
N ASN A 61 10.43 -2.87 -22.46
CA ASN A 61 11.08 -2.06 -23.50
C ASN A 61 10.42 -0.67 -23.58
N LEU A 62 11.16 0.36 -23.19
CA LEU A 62 10.64 1.73 -23.08
C LEU A 62 10.30 2.38 -24.43
N TYR A 63 10.79 1.83 -25.54
CA TYR A 63 10.46 2.28 -26.90
C TYR A 63 9.43 1.37 -27.59
N GLY A 64 8.90 0.37 -26.88
CA GLY A 64 7.95 -0.59 -27.43
C GLY A 64 8.53 -1.31 -28.65
N ASP A 65 7.74 -1.39 -29.71
CA ASP A 65 8.08 -2.12 -30.94
C ASP A 65 9.30 -1.54 -31.69
N ASN A 66 9.61 -0.25 -31.48
CA ASN A 66 10.75 0.42 -32.10
C ASN A 66 12.05 0.27 -31.27
N GLY A 67 11.98 -0.36 -30.11
CA GLY A 67 13.11 -0.54 -29.22
C GLY A 67 13.99 -1.74 -29.58
N ALA A 68 15.20 -1.73 -29.05
CA ALA A 68 16.13 -2.86 -29.14
C ALA A 68 16.64 -3.22 -27.73
N SER A 69 17.62 -4.11 -27.62
CA SER A 69 18.13 -4.58 -26.33
C SER A 69 18.61 -3.47 -25.40
N TRP A 70 19.07 -2.34 -25.94
CA TRP A 70 19.54 -1.18 -25.17
C TRP A 70 18.40 -0.33 -24.56
N SER A 71 17.15 -0.47 -25.01
CA SER A 71 15.99 0.23 -24.44
C SER A 71 15.18 -0.62 -23.46
N VAL A 72 15.67 -1.83 -23.15
CA VAL A 72 15.05 -2.76 -22.20
C VAL A 72 15.55 -2.46 -20.79
N VAL A 73 14.61 -2.34 -19.85
CA VAL A 73 14.91 -2.20 -18.43
C VAL A 73 15.09 -3.57 -17.80
N TYR A 74 16.15 -3.73 -17.02
CA TYR A 74 16.45 -4.98 -16.32
C TYR A 74 16.44 -4.77 -14.80
N VAL A 75 16.00 -5.80 -14.08
CA VAL A 75 15.99 -5.85 -12.62
C VAL A 75 16.96 -6.92 -12.14
N ASP A 76 17.71 -6.65 -11.06
CA ASP A 76 18.48 -7.66 -10.36
C ASP A 76 17.55 -8.70 -9.72
N VAL A 77 17.66 -9.94 -10.17
CA VAL A 77 16.88 -11.08 -9.69
C VAL A 77 17.10 -11.31 -8.18
N ASP A 78 18.31 -11.07 -7.67
CA ASP A 78 18.58 -11.18 -6.24
C ASP A 78 17.90 -10.07 -5.45
N ALA A 79 17.86 -8.84 -5.98
CA ALA A 79 17.15 -7.74 -5.36
C ALA A 79 15.64 -8.00 -5.33
N HIS A 80 15.05 -8.48 -6.43
CA HIS A 80 13.65 -8.91 -6.47
C HIS A 80 13.37 -9.98 -5.41
N ASN A 81 14.19 -11.03 -5.34
CA ASN A 81 14.00 -12.12 -4.37
C ASN A 81 14.09 -11.63 -2.93
N ARG A 82 15.02 -10.72 -2.60
CA ARG A 82 15.12 -10.12 -1.26
C ARG A 82 13.85 -9.34 -0.90
N ASN A 83 13.34 -8.51 -1.81
CA ASN A 83 12.07 -7.79 -1.60
C ASN A 83 10.91 -8.76 -1.38
N ARG A 84 10.82 -9.81 -2.20
CA ARG A 84 9.79 -10.84 -2.06
C ARG A 84 9.87 -11.54 -0.70
N THR A 85 11.01 -12.09 -0.33
CA THR A 85 11.17 -12.83 0.93
C THR A 85 10.88 -11.94 2.15
N THR A 86 11.39 -10.70 2.15
CA THR A 86 11.11 -9.76 3.25
C THR A 86 9.63 -9.42 3.33
N PHE A 87 8.97 -9.14 2.20
CA PHE A 87 7.55 -8.81 2.17
C PHE A 87 6.68 -9.98 2.64
N ASP A 88 6.91 -11.19 2.13
CA ASP A 88 6.18 -12.40 2.51
C ASP A 88 6.31 -12.67 4.03
N THR A 89 7.49 -12.40 4.59
CA THR A 89 7.78 -12.57 6.04
C THR A 89 7.08 -11.54 6.92
N LEU A 90 6.89 -10.31 6.42
CA LEU A 90 6.23 -9.24 7.18
C LEU A 90 4.72 -9.49 7.28
N LEU A 91 4.09 -9.98 6.22
CA LEU A 91 2.64 -10.18 6.20
C LEU A 91 2.15 -11.20 7.24
N PRO A 92 0.95 -11.01 7.82
CA PRO A 92 -0.04 -9.95 7.56
C PRO A 92 0.17 -8.70 8.44
N ARG A 93 1.40 -8.43 8.90
CA ARG A 93 1.75 -7.23 9.65
C ARG A 93 2.28 -6.16 8.69
N GLU A 94 1.97 -4.90 8.98
CA GLU A 94 2.49 -3.79 8.17
C GLU A 94 3.96 -3.50 8.53
N LEU A 95 4.28 -3.37 9.81
CA LEU A 95 5.64 -3.11 10.30
C LEU A 95 5.73 -3.42 11.81
N ALA A 96 6.91 -3.27 12.42
CA ALA A 96 7.13 -3.69 13.81
C ALA A 96 6.20 -3.00 14.83
N SER A 97 6.07 -1.67 14.81
CA SER A 97 5.14 -0.94 15.70
C SER A 97 3.65 -1.01 15.32
N LYS A 98 3.30 -1.47 14.11
CA LYS A 98 1.94 -1.40 13.53
C LYS A 98 1.46 -2.77 13.07
N ASN A 99 0.53 -3.33 13.84
CA ASN A 99 0.05 -4.70 13.64
C ASN A 99 -0.64 -4.92 12.28
N THR A 100 -1.34 -3.93 11.73
CA THR A 100 -2.03 -4.01 10.43
C THR A 100 -2.31 -2.61 9.93
N ASP A 101 -2.50 -2.45 8.62
CA ASP A 101 -2.74 -1.18 7.94
C ASP A 101 -3.63 -1.42 6.71
N ALA A 102 -4.47 -0.47 6.36
CA ALA A 102 -5.32 -0.53 5.18
C ALA A 102 -4.50 -0.42 3.87
N ALA A 103 -3.30 0.17 3.92
CA ALA A 103 -2.35 0.18 2.81
C ALA A 103 -1.97 -1.23 2.32
N LEU A 104 -2.04 -2.24 3.20
CA LEU A 104 -1.84 -3.63 2.82
C LEU A 104 -2.87 -4.09 1.79
N LEU A 105 -4.11 -3.59 1.83
CA LEU A 105 -5.14 -3.91 0.84
C LEU A 105 -4.73 -3.48 -0.57
N LEU A 106 -4.14 -2.28 -0.70
CA LEU A 106 -3.61 -1.78 -1.99
C LEU A 106 -2.42 -2.60 -2.50
N THR A 107 -1.75 -3.30 -1.60
CA THR A 107 -0.52 -4.04 -1.88
C THR A 107 -0.82 -5.49 -2.25
N VAL A 108 -1.72 -6.16 -1.51
CA VAL A 108 -2.09 -7.58 -1.74
C VAL A 108 -3.24 -7.73 -2.74
N SER A 109 -3.94 -6.65 -3.07
CA SER A 109 -4.99 -6.60 -4.09
C SER A 109 -4.69 -5.44 -5.07
N TRP A 110 -5.71 -4.94 -5.77
CA TRP A 110 -5.60 -3.75 -6.58
C TRP A 110 -5.12 -2.56 -5.72
N SER A 111 -4.11 -1.82 -6.14
CA SER A 111 -3.54 -1.73 -7.49
C SER A 111 -2.37 -2.66 -7.82
N THR A 112 -1.85 -3.40 -6.84
CA THR A 112 -0.46 -3.88 -6.91
C THR A 112 -0.33 -5.39 -7.13
N PHE A 113 -1.19 -6.21 -6.53
CA PHE A 113 -1.12 -7.68 -6.60
C PHE A 113 0.26 -8.26 -6.25
N ALA A 114 0.93 -7.70 -5.25
CA ALA A 114 2.33 -8.00 -4.95
C ALA A 114 2.57 -9.40 -4.33
N ILE A 115 1.54 -10.18 -3.99
CA ILE A 115 1.69 -11.50 -3.38
C ILE A 115 1.19 -12.60 -4.30
N HIS A 116 2.00 -13.64 -4.45
CA HIS A 116 1.67 -14.84 -5.23
C HIS A 116 0.98 -15.93 -4.39
N ASP A 117 1.19 -15.96 -3.07
CA ASP A 117 0.52 -16.90 -2.16
C ASP A 117 -0.89 -16.44 -1.79
N SER A 118 -1.90 -17.13 -2.33
CA SER A 118 -3.31 -16.86 -2.06
C SER A 118 -3.68 -16.95 -0.58
N THR A 119 -3.04 -17.82 0.19
CA THR A 119 -3.31 -17.99 1.63
C THR A 119 -2.89 -16.75 2.39
N LEU A 120 -1.71 -16.21 2.06
CA LEU A 120 -1.17 -15.00 2.67
C LEU A 120 -2.01 -13.76 2.29
N VAL A 121 -2.47 -13.66 1.04
CA VAL A 121 -3.43 -12.64 0.58
C VAL A 121 -4.70 -12.69 1.42
N GLN A 122 -5.34 -13.85 1.51
CA GLN A 122 -6.59 -13.98 2.25
C GLN A 122 -6.41 -13.70 3.75
N ASN A 123 -5.34 -14.18 4.36
CA ASN A 123 -5.03 -13.91 5.77
C ASN A 123 -4.84 -12.41 6.03
N THR A 124 -4.17 -11.71 5.11
CA THR A 124 -3.95 -10.26 5.19
C THR A 124 -5.25 -9.49 5.06
N ILE A 125 -6.03 -9.76 4.01
CA ILE A 125 -7.34 -9.11 3.78
C ILE A 125 -8.29 -9.37 4.96
N ARG A 126 -8.42 -10.62 5.42
CA ARG A 126 -9.27 -10.96 6.58
C ARG A 126 -8.85 -10.21 7.84
N LYS A 127 -7.55 -10.03 8.07
CA LYS A 127 -7.04 -9.26 9.22
C LYS A 127 -7.37 -7.78 9.10
N CYS A 128 -7.20 -7.17 7.91
CA CYS A 128 -7.56 -5.79 7.63
C CYS A 128 -9.06 -5.58 7.84
N ILE A 129 -9.92 -6.41 7.24
CA ILE A 129 -11.39 -6.35 7.43
C ILE A 129 -11.74 -6.42 8.92
N ARG A 130 -11.26 -7.45 9.64
CA ARG A 130 -11.59 -7.65 11.05
C ARG A 130 -11.16 -6.50 11.97
N LYS A 131 -10.07 -5.79 11.65
CA LYS A 131 -9.46 -4.79 12.54
C LYS A 131 -9.75 -3.35 12.15
N LEU A 132 -9.99 -3.09 10.86
CA LEU A 132 -10.00 -1.74 10.32
C LEU A 132 -11.34 -1.38 9.66
N ARG A 133 -12.13 -2.36 9.19
CA ARG A 133 -13.47 -2.07 8.66
C ARG A 133 -14.36 -1.54 9.77
N ASP A 134 -15.08 -0.49 9.44
CA ASP A 134 -16.14 0.08 10.27
C ASP A 134 -17.29 0.55 9.34
N THR A 135 -18.17 1.41 9.84
CA THR A 135 -19.49 1.70 9.23
C THR A 135 -19.39 2.44 7.89
N TYR A 136 -18.50 3.41 7.77
CA TYR A 136 -18.32 4.33 6.66
C TYR A 136 -17.04 4.06 5.85
N GLY A 137 -16.19 3.13 6.28
CA GLY A 137 -14.99 2.77 5.53
C GLY A 137 -14.04 1.89 6.30
N PHE A 138 -12.75 2.05 6.01
CA PHE A 138 -11.68 1.44 6.80
C PHE A 138 -10.88 2.52 7.50
N LYS A 139 -10.49 2.28 8.75
CA LYS A 139 -9.44 3.03 9.44
C LYS A 139 -8.11 2.78 8.73
N ARG A 140 -7.25 3.78 8.59
CA ARG A 140 -5.92 3.57 7.99
C ARG A 140 -5.10 2.57 8.80
N PHE A 141 -5.02 2.77 10.11
CA PHE A 141 -4.50 1.83 11.09
C PHE A 141 -5.06 2.16 12.49
N LEU A 142 -4.89 1.25 13.45
CA LEU A 142 -5.40 1.45 14.81
C LEU A 142 -4.67 2.57 15.54
N ARG A 143 -5.43 3.42 16.26
CA ARG A 143 -4.95 4.60 17.00
C ARG A 143 -4.29 5.64 16.12
N ASP A 144 -4.87 5.86 14.96
CA ASP A 144 -4.47 6.92 14.05
C ASP A 144 -5.28 8.19 14.34
N GLY A 145 -4.58 9.29 14.61
CA GLY A 145 -5.17 10.59 14.92
C GLY A 145 -5.51 11.44 13.70
N GLN A 146 -5.09 11.04 12.50
CA GLN A 146 -5.28 11.85 11.30
C GLN A 146 -6.73 12.29 11.10
N TYR A 147 -6.90 13.60 10.96
CA TYR A 147 -8.19 14.26 10.74
C TYR A 147 -9.20 14.10 11.89
N THR A 148 -8.77 13.53 13.02
CA THR A 148 -9.59 13.54 14.24
C THR A 148 -9.48 14.91 14.90
N ASP A 149 -10.55 15.36 15.57
CA ASP A 149 -10.52 16.62 16.34
C ASP A 149 -9.55 16.58 17.53
N LEU A 150 -9.08 15.39 17.90
CA LEU A 150 -8.16 15.14 19.00
C LEU A 150 -6.70 15.29 18.59
N GLU A 151 -6.37 15.24 17.29
CA GLU A 151 -5.01 15.44 16.80
C GLU A 151 -4.66 16.92 16.87
N SER A 152 -3.57 17.24 17.57
CA SER A 152 -3.07 18.60 17.66
C SER A 152 -2.71 19.15 16.29
N LYS A 153 -3.16 20.37 16.01
CA LYS A 153 -2.81 21.11 14.78
C LYS A 153 -1.50 21.90 14.93
N GLU A 154 -0.98 21.97 16.15
CA GLU A 154 0.19 22.80 16.49
C GLU A 154 1.51 22.07 16.23
N HIS A 155 1.50 20.74 16.28
CA HIS A 155 2.69 19.92 16.06
C HIS A 155 2.41 18.72 15.15
N ARG A 156 3.42 18.36 14.35
CA ARG A 156 3.34 17.25 13.39
C ARG A 156 3.41 15.86 14.04
N PHE A 157 4.17 15.73 15.12
CA PHE A 157 4.48 14.45 15.76
C PHE A 157 3.62 14.23 17.01
N TYR A 158 3.27 12.97 17.29
CA TYR A 158 2.46 12.69 18.47
C TYR A 158 3.30 12.73 19.75
N GLU A 159 2.69 13.21 20.82
CA GLU A 159 3.16 13.01 22.18
C GLU A 159 2.87 11.58 22.64
N ALA A 160 3.66 11.10 23.62
CA ALA A 160 3.59 9.72 24.11
C ALA A 160 2.20 9.27 24.61
N THR A 161 1.35 10.20 25.02
CA THR A 161 0.02 9.88 25.58
C THR A 161 -1.14 10.08 24.60
N GLU A 162 -0.93 10.78 23.49
CA GLU A 162 -2.01 11.17 22.57
C GLU A 162 -2.67 9.99 21.88
N MET A 163 -1.89 8.96 21.54
CA MET A 163 -2.41 7.79 20.81
C MET A 163 -3.56 7.07 21.53
N LYS A 164 -3.62 7.14 22.86
CA LYS A 164 -4.74 6.54 23.61
C LYS A 164 -6.05 7.29 23.39
N LYS A 165 -5.99 8.59 23.09
CA LYS A 165 -7.16 9.43 22.81
C LYS A 165 -7.80 9.05 21.47
N PHE A 166 -6.99 8.65 20.49
CA PHE A 166 -7.45 8.27 19.15
C PHE A 166 -8.13 6.90 19.11
N ASP A 167 -7.97 6.05 20.13
CA ASP A 167 -8.59 4.74 20.17
C ASP A 167 -10.11 4.88 20.09
N LYS A 168 -10.73 4.28 19.05
CA LYS A 168 -12.16 4.39 18.71
C LYS A 168 -12.65 5.75 18.20
N ASN A 169 -11.76 6.72 18.01
CA ASN A 169 -12.06 8.00 17.36
C ASN A 169 -11.39 8.14 15.99
N GLU A 170 -10.78 7.06 15.47
CA GLU A 170 -10.06 7.12 14.21
C GLU A 170 -11.00 7.38 13.01
N CYS A 171 -10.59 8.26 12.11
CA CYS A 171 -11.34 8.51 10.88
C CYS A 171 -11.35 7.29 9.95
N GLU A 172 -12.49 7.12 9.29
CA GLU A 172 -12.73 6.06 8.32
C GLU A 172 -12.60 6.57 6.89
N TRP A 173 -12.09 5.73 6.01
CA TRP A 173 -11.77 6.07 4.64
C TRP A 173 -12.62 5.22 3.67
N PRO A 174 -13.67 5.79 3.05
CA PRO A 174 -14.57 5.07 2.14
C PRO A 174 -13.87 4.50 0.90
N ILE A 175 -12.71 5.06 0.51
CA ILE A 175 -11.93 4.57 -0.64
C ILE A 175 -11.60 3.08 -0.55
N PHE A 176 -11.44 2.54 0.67
CA PHE A 176 -11.17 1.12 0.84
C PHE A 176 -12.40 0.24 0.58
N PHE A 177 -13.63 0.75 0.65
CA PHE A 177 -14.78 0.03 0.10
C PHE A 177 -14.67 -0.11 -1.42
N ALA A 178 -14.25 0.94 -2.14
CA ALA A 178 -14.01 0.86 -3.57
C ALA A 178 -12.90 -0.14 -3.91
N VAL A 179 -11.82 -0.17 -3.14
CA VAL A 179 -10.76 -1.19 -3.27
C VAL A 179 -11.33 -2.60 -3.10
N MET A 180 -12.22 -2.82 -2.13
CA MET A 180 -12.86 -4.13 -1.92
C MET A 180 -13.86 -4.51 -3.03
N VAL A 181 -14.54 -3.53 -3.64
CA VAL A 181 -15.34 -3.77 -4.85
C VAL A 181 -14.44 -4.25 -5.99
N ILE A 182 -13.34 -3.56 -6.26
CA ILE A 182 -12.40 -3.92 -7.33
C ILE A 182 -11.78 -5.31 -7.05
N ASP A 183 -11.39 -5.59 -5.80
CA ASP A 183 -10.92 -6.91 -5.37
C ASP A 183 -11.95 -8.01 -5.66
N GLY A 184 -13.23 -7.73 -5.42
CA GLY A 184 -14.33 -8.66 -5.72
C GLY A 184 -14.46 -8.94 -7.21
N ILE A 185 -14.34 -7.91 -8.06
CA ILE A 185 -14.36 -8.03 -9.52
C ILE A 185 -13.22 -8.93 -10.00
N PHE A 186 -11.98 -8.67 -9.59
CA PHE A 186 -10.82 -9.48 -10.00
C PHE A 186 -10.91 -10.95 -9.53
N LYS A 187 -11.64 -11.22 -8.44
CA LYS A 187 -11.88 -12.57 -7.92
C LYS A 187 -13.14 -13.22 -8.47
N ASN A 188 -13.89 -12.56 -9.36
CA ASN A 188 -15.23 -12.99 -9.80
C ASN A 188 -16.18 -13.29 -8.63
N ASN A 189 -16.07 -12.53 -7.53
CA ASN A 189 -16.89 -12.68 -6.34
C ASN A 189 -18.00 -11.62 -6.31
N GLN A 190 -19.12 -11.92 -7.00
CA GLN A 190 -20.23 -10.98 -7.12
C GLN A 190 -20.86 -10.63 -5.76
N ALA A 191 -20.91 -11.58 -4.81
CA ALA A 191 -21.46 -11.32 -3.48
C ALA A 191 -20.67 -10.24 -2.72
N GLN A 192 -19.33 -10.26 -2.83
CA GLN A 192 -18.47 -9.22 -2.26
C GLN A 192 -18.68 -7.86 -2.96
N VAL A 193 -18.79 -7.87 -4.29
CA VAL A 193 -19.05 -6.66 -5.07
C VAL A 193 -20.35 -5.99 -4.61
N ASP A 194 -21.43 -6.77 -4.52
CA ASP A 194 -22.75 -6.27 -4.11
C ASP A 194 -22.75 -5.77 -2.64
N GLU A 195 -22.07 -6.48 -1.73
CA GLU A 195 -21.91 -6.06 -0.33
C GLU A 195 -21.23 -4.69 -0.25
N TYR A 196 -20.07 -4.53 -0.90
CA TYR A 196 -19.31 -3.29 -0.79
C TYR A 196 -19.90 -2.13 -1.60
N LEU A 197 -20.59 -2.39 -2.72
CA LEU A 197 -21.37 -1.36 -3.42
C LEU A 197 -22.53 -0.86 -2.58
N THR A 198 -23.20 -1.74 -1.84
CA THR A 198 -24.33 -1.37 -0.96
C THR A 198 -23.91 -0.34 0.09
N VAL A 199 -22.73 -0.52 0.71
CA VAL A 199 -22.21 0.41 1.73
C VAL A 199 -21.49 1.62 1.12
N LEU A 200 -20.93 1.50 -0.10
CA LEU A 200 -20.23 2.60 -0.76
C LEU A 200 -21.20 3.61 -1.40
N ASN A 201 -22.26 3.14 -2.06
CA ASN A 201 -23.18 3.99 -2.83
C ASN A 201 -23.75 5.19 -2.04
N PRO A 202 -24.17 5.05 -0.77
CA PRO A 202 -24.68 6.17 0.03
C PRO A 202 -23.62 7.25 0.33
N LEU A 203 -22.33 6.91 0.22
CA LEU A 203 -21.20 7.80 0.54
C LEU A 203 -20.72 8.58 -0.68
N LEU A 204 -21.13 8.19 -1.89
CA LEU A 204 -20.73 8.84 -3.13
C LEU A 204 -21.48 10.15 -3.32
N ARG A 205 -20.73 11.24 -3.51
CA ARG A 205 -21.29 12.51 -3.98
C ARG A 205 -21.30 12.52 -5.50
N ARG A 206 -22.48 12.59 -6.10
CA ARG A 206 -22.61 12.80 -7.55
C ARG A 206 -22.38 14.27 -7.84
N THR A 207 -21.31 14.59 -8.55
CA THR A 207 -21.16 15.88 -9.20
C THR A 207 -22.07 15.89 -10.42
N THR A 208 -23.03 16.81 -10.46
CA THR A 208 -23.73 17.15 -11.70
C THR A 208 -22.73 17.88 -12.60
N GLU A 209 -22.27 17.22 -13.64
CA GLU A 209 -21.74 17.90 -14.83
C GLU A 209 -22.91 18.54 -15.61
#